data_AF-A0AAP2NV17-F1
#
_entry.id   AF-A0AAP2NV17-F1
#
_cell.length_a   1.000
_cell.length_b   1.000
_cell.length_c   1.000
_cell.angle_alpha   90.00
_cell.angle_beta   90.00
_cell.angle_gamma   90.00
#
_symmetry.space_group_name_H-M   'P 1'
#
loop_
_entity.id
_entity.type
_entity.pdbx_description
1 polymer ?
#
loop_
_entity_poly.entity_id
_entity_poly.type
_entity_poly.pdbx_seq_one_letter_code
_entity_poly.pdbx_strand_id
1 'polypeptide(L)' 'MGYLPNRQRPNPSPQLIISGKWLNELGFTVGSHFTLTRQAGQLIIRLAERD' A
#
# COMPACT_ATOMS: atom_id res chain seq x y z
N MET A 1 -12.29 29.95 -24.47
CA MET A 1 -11.39 29.04 -23.74
C MET A 1 -12.16 28.45 -22.57
N GLY A 2 -12.77 27.28 -22.77
CA GLY A 2 -13.61 26.63 -21.76
C GLY A 2 -12.74 25.81 -20.81
N TYR A 3 -12.75 26.18 -19.52
CA TYR A 3 -12.23 25.31 -18.48
C TYR A 3 -13.22 24.17 -18.27
N LEU A 4 -12.77 22.93 -18.50
CA LEU A 4 -13.51 21.73 -18.12
C LEU A 4 -13.25 21.48 -16.62
N PRO A 5 -14.25 21.63 -15.73
CA PRO A 5 -14.07 21.31 -14.32
C PRO A 5 -13.70 19.82 -14.23
N ASN A 6 -12.66 19.52 -13.45
CA ASN A 6 -12.17 18.16 -13.23
C ASN A 6 -13.36 17.28 -12.80
N ARG A 7 -13.80 16.46 -13.74
CA ARG A 7 -15.05 15.71 -13.71
C ARG A 7 -14.99 14.72 -12.56
N GLN A 8 -15.51 15.12 -11.38
CA GLN A 8 -15.80 14.30 -10.19
C GLN A 8 -15.05 12.96 -10.18
N ARG A 9 -13.72 12.96 -10.09
CA ARG A 9 -13.03 11.72 -9.73
C ARG A 9 -13.36 11.52 -8.26
N PRO A 10 -14.08 10.45 -7.87
CA PRO A 10 -14.24 10.15 -6.46
C PRO A 10 -12.83 10.07 -5.87
N ASN A 11 -12.63 10.75 -4.74
CA ASN A 11 -11.36 10.77 -4.04
C ASN A 11 -10.86 9.32 -3.96
N PRO A 12 -9.66 9.00 -4.49
CA PRO A 12 -9.20 7.62 -4.47
C PRO A 12 -9.23 7.12 -3.04
N SER A 13 -9.66 5.88 -2.87
CA SER A 13 -9.63 5.20 -1.58
C SER A 13 -8.26 5.41 -0.94
N PRO A 14 -8.18 5.55 0.40
CA PRO A 14 -6.90 5.77 1.07
C PRO A 14 -5.92 4.66 0.69
N GLN A 15 -4.77 5.06 0.15
CA GLN A 15 -3.70 4.17 -0.29
C GLN A 15 -2.45 4.47 0.52
N LEU A 16 -1.77 3.43 0.98
CA LEU A 16 -0.44 3.52 1.56
C LEU A 16 0.54 2.91 0.56
N ILE A 17 1.38 3.75 -0.03
CA ILE A 17 2.43 3.32 -0.95
C ILE A 17 3.75 3.35 -0.18
N ILE A 18 4.38 2.18 -0.06
CA ILE A 18 5.71 2.03 0.55
C ILE A 18 6.64 1.58 -0.56
N SER A 19 7.74 2.32 -0.76
CA SER A 19 8.72 2.05 -1.82
C SER A 19 10.14 2.14 -1.29
N GLY A 20 11.05 1.38 -1.90
CA GLY A 20 12.47 1.39 -1.57
C GLY A 20 13.14 0.04 -1.75
N LYS A 21 14.47 0.05 -1.94
CA LYS A 21 15.28 -1.18 -2.10
C LYS A 21 15.27 -2.05 -0.84
N TRP A 22 15.15 -1.42 0.33
CA TRP A 22 15.09 -2.08 1.63
C TRP A 22 13.91 -3.05 1.76
N LEU A 23 12.81 -2.86 1.01
CA LEU A 23 11.69 -3.81 1.00
C LEU A 23 12.12 -5.18 0.48
N ASN A 24 12.96 -5.20 -0.56
CA ASN A 24 13.51 -6.43 -1.12
C ASN A 24 14.45 -7.11 -0.12
N GLU A 25 15.27 -6.33 0.59
CA GLU A 25 16.18 -6.84 1.64
C GLU A 25 15.40 -7.46 2.82
N LEU A 26 14.22 -6.95 3.12
CA LEU A 26 13.29 -7.52 4.10
C LEU A 26 12.46 -8.71 3.56
N GLY A 27 12.64 -9.09 2.29
CA GLY A 27 11.91 -10.22 1.67
C GLY A 27 10.54 -9.88 1.08
N PHE A 28 10.13 -8.60 1.06
CA PHE A 28 8.95 -8.13 0.35
C PHE A 28 9.26 -8.02 -1.14
N THR A 29 9.19 -9.16 -1.82
CA THR A 29 9.41 -9.28 -3.26
C THR A 29 8.09 -9.42 -4.01
N VAL A 30 8.13 -9.24 -5.34
CA VAL A 30 6.95 -9.40 -6.19
C VAL A 30 6.49 -10.86 -6.10
N GLY A 31 5.22 -11.07 -5.73
CA GLY A 31 4.65 -12.40 -5.52
C GLY A 31 4.77 -12.93 -4.09
N SER A 32 5.41 -12.21 -3.17
CA SER A 32 5.34 -12.51 -1.74
C SER A 32 3.94 -12.18 -1.19
N HIS A 33 3.41 -13.10 -0.38
CA HIS A 33 2.22 -12.83 0.42
C HIS A 33 2.62 -12.11 1.71
N PHE A 34 1.80 -11.17 2.15
CA PHE A 34 2.00 -10.43 3.39
C PHE A 34 0.67 -10.17 4.09
N THR A 35 0.74 -9.99 5.40
CA THR A 35 -0.39 -9.65 6.24
C THR A 35 -0.29 -8.20 6.68
N LEU A 36 -1.41 -7.48 6.61
CA LEU A 36 -1.57 -6.13 7.15
C LEU A 36 -2.50 -6.20 8.35
N THR A 37 -1.97 -5.99 9.54
CA THR A 37 -2.75 -6.00 10.79
C THR A 37 -2.79 -4.61 11.40
N ARG A 38 -3.94 -4.26 11.97
CA ARG A 38 -4.13 -2.99 12.69
C ARG A 38 -4.02 -3.25 14.19
N GLN A 39 -3.23 -2.43 14.87
CA GLN A 39 -3.23 -2.30 16.32
C GLN A 39 -3.54 -0.84 16.71
N ALA A 40 -3.76 -0.58 18.00
CA ALA A 40 -4.04 0.77 18.48
C ALA A 40 -2.88 1.72 18.12
N GLY A 41 -3.12 2.65 17.19
CA GLY A 41 -2.13 3.61 16.71
C GLY A 41 -1.08 3.04 15.74
N GLN A 42 -1.19 1.78 15.31
CA GLN A 42 -0.15 1.13 14.50
C GLN A 42 -0.74 0.29 13.36
N LEU A 43 -0.02 0.27 12.23
CA LEU A 43 -0.22 -0.68 11.14
C LEU A 43 1.02 -1.56 11.05
N ILE A 44 0.83 -2.86 11.14
CA ILE A 44 1.91 -3.84 11.14
C ILE A 44 1.82 -4.64 9.84
N ILE A 45 2.87 -4.53 9.03
CA ILE A 45 3.03 -5.29 7.79
C ILE A 45 4.04 -6.40 8.06
N ARG A 46 3.66 -7.66 7.82
CA ARG A 46 4.52 -8.84 8.02
C ARG A 46 4.48 -9.72 6.79
N LEU A 47 5.58 -10.38 6.47
CA LEU A 47 5.56 -11.46 5.49
C LEU A 47 4.63 -12.57 5.99
N ALA A 48 3.83 -13.13 5.09
CA ALA A 48 3.04 -14.30 5.40
C ALA A 48 3.97 -15.52 5.40
N GLU A 49 3.95 -16.30 6.48
CA GLU A 49 4.62 -17.59 6.50
C GLU A 49 3.93 -18.48 5.46
N ARG A 50 4.74 -19.13 4.61
CA ARG A 50 4.23 -20.14 3.67
C ARG A 50 3.93 -21.39 4.50
N ASP A 51 2.65 -21.75 4.62
CA ASP A 51 2.23 -23.13 4.99
C ASP A 51 2.74 -24.15 3.96
#